data_AF-M5U470-F1
#
_entry.id   AF-M5U470-F1
#
_cell.length_a   1.000
_cell.length_b   1.000
_cell.length_c   1.000
_cell.angle_alpha   90.00
_cell.angle_beta   90.00
_cell.angle_gamma   90.00
#
_symmetry.space_group_name_H-M   'P 1'
#
loop_
_entity.id
_entity.type
_entity.pdbx_description
1 polymer ?
#
loop_
_entity_poly.entity_id
_entity_poly.type
_entity_poly.pdbx_seq_one_letter_code
_entity_poly.pdbx_strand_id
1 'polypeptide(L)'
;MTSLPDEEASRQVRECKAWVEDTTGKPCPMFCPPLGKFAQSDIHSIAEAGYLGFRSVELLQTRSPHPHERNTKKGQTGFLWEMPTTAQSHPHRRTAYLRNAMKRFRHHAAITALTSRKISDWPSLAEHLLQRCLRHGGVFHLWGHSWEIEQEDQWDALEKVLAMLGQHVANGTIAAMNNSDVCQRFAAQRAKS
;
A
#
# COMPACT_ATOMS: atom_id res chain seq x y z
N MET A 1 5.89 -12.39 -8.77
CA MET A 1 4.99 -13.47 -9.22
C MET A 1 5.05 -13.65 -10.74
N THR A 2 5.12 -12.56 -11.51
CA THR A 2 5.22 -12.54 -12.98
C THR A 2 6.34 -13.36 -13.66
N SER A 3 7.20 -14.05 -12.92
CA SER A 3 8.24 -14.95 -13.44
C SER A 3 7.97 -16.43 -13.14
N LEU A 4 6.87 -16.72 -12.44
CA LEU A 4 6.41 -18.07 -12.12
C LEU A 4 5.26 -18.46 -13.05
N PRO A 5 5.07 -19.75 -13.33
CA PRO A 5 3.83 -20.24 -13.95
C PRO A 5 2.60 -19.86 -13.11
N ASP A 6 1.48 -19.56 -13.77
CA ASP A 6 0.25 -19.09 -13.11
C ASP A 6 -0.29 -20.06 -12.05
N GLU A 7 -0.17 -21.37 -12.29
CA GLU A 7 -0.58 -22.41 -11.33
C GLU A 7 0.24 -22.34 -10.04
N GLU A 8 1.55 -22.19 -10.17
CA GLU A 8 2.48 -22.09 -9.04
C GLU A 8 2.28 -20.79 -8.28
N ALA A 9 2.09 -19.67 -8.98
CA ALA A 9 1.75 -18.39 -8.36
C ALA A 9 0.43 -18.50 -7.56
N SER A 10 -0.59 -19.14 -8.14
CA SER A 10 -1.88 -19.35 -7.48
C SER A 10 -1.78 -20.25 -6.25
N ARG A 11 -0.95 -21.30 -6.33
CA ARG A 11 -0.66 -22.20 -5.21
C ARG A 11 0.01 -21.43 -4.07
N GLN A 12 1.09 -20.70 -4.35
CA GLN A 12 1.81 -19.91 -3.34
C GLN A 12 0.92 -18.86 -2.68
N VAL A 13 0.04 -18.19 -3.43
CA VAL A 13 -0.91 -17.20 -2.88
C VAL A 13 -1.88 -17.85 -1.88
N ARG A 14 -2.41 -19.04 -2.17
CA ARG A 14 -3.30 -19.76 -1.25
C ARG A 14 -2.55 -20.29 -0.03
N GLU A 15 -1.40 -20.91 -0.25
CA GLU A 15 -0.62 -21.54 0.82
C GLU A 15 -0.03 -20.52 1.78
N CYS A 16 0.45 -19.37 1.30
CA CYS A 16 0.96 -18.34 2.20
C CYS A 16 -0.15 -17.74 3.08
N LYS A 17 -1.38 -17.64 2.56
CA LYS A 17 -2.55 -17.27 3.37
C LYS A 17 -2.78 -18.28 4.48
N ALA A 18 -2.94 -19.56 4.11
CA ALA A 18 -3.20 -20.64 5.04
C ALA A 18 -2.12 -20.70 6.12
N TRP A 19 -0.85 -20.64 5.73
CA TRP A 19 0.28 -20.64 6.66
C TRP A 19 0.22 -19.48 7.68
N VAL A 20 -0.08 -18.24 7.23
CA VAL A 20 -0.22 -17.10 8.17
C VAL A 20 -1.41 -17.31 9.10
N GLU A 21 -2.56 -17.74 8.57
CA GLU A 21 -3.78 -17.95 9.37
C GLU A 21 -3.61 -19.08 10.39
N ASP A 22 -3.00 -20.19 9.99
CA ASP A 22 -2.70 -21.34 10.85
C ASP A 22 -1.66 -20.97 11.93
N THR A 23 -0.63 -20.22 11.56
CA THR A 23 0.45 -19.84 12.50
C THR A 23 -0.03 -18.79 13.52
N THR A 24 -0.85 -17.83 13.09
CA THR A 24 -1.25 -16.70 13.93
C THR A 24 -2.61 -16.87 14.60
N GLY A 25 -3.43 -17.81 14.14
CA GLY A 25 -4.84 -17.96 14.53
C GLY A 25 -5.72 -16.77 14.10
N LYS A 26 -5.23 -15.88 13.23
CA LYS A 26 -5.90 -14.65 12.81
C LYS A 26 -6.10 -14.64 11.29
N PRO A 27 -7.21 -14.09 10.79
CA PRO A 27 -7.43 -13.93 9.35
C PRO A 27 -6.31 -13.12 8.67
N CYS A 28 -5.98 -13.49 7.44
CA CYS A 28 -5.04 -12.78 6.56
C CYS A 28 -5.82 -12.18 5.37
N PRO A 29 -6.50 -11.03 5.56
CA PRO A 29 -7.36 -10.43 4.54
C PRO A 29 -6.58 -9.68 3.44
N MET A 30 -5.30 -9.41 3.65
CA MET A 30 -4.49 -8.58 2.75
C MET A 30 -3.30 -9.35 2.21
N PHE A 31 -3.04 -9.21 0.91
CA PHE A 31 -1.86 -9.76 0.25
C PHE A 31 -0.84 -8.66 -0.11
N CYS A 32 0.43 -9.02 -0.27
CA CYS A 32 1.45 -8.12 -0.78
C CYS A 32 2.27 -8.84 -1.86
N PRO A 33 2.08 -8.54 -3.15
CA PRO A 33 2.84 -9.15 -4.22
C PRO A 33 4.35 -8.95 -4.01
N PRO A 34 5.18 -10.01 -4.08
CA PRO A 34 6.62 -9.89 -3.98
C PRO A 34 7.18 -8.87 -4.97
N LEU A 35 8.05 -7.98 -4.47
CA LEU A 35 8.65 -6.86 -5.23
C LEU A 35 7.62 -5.91 -5.86
N GLY A 36 6.34 -5.99 -5.46
CA GLY A 36 5.22 -5.25 -6.04
C GLY A 36 4.96 -5.52 -7.51
N LYS A 37 5.49 -6.63 -8.04
CA LYS A 37 5.26 -7.06 -9.44
C LYS A 37 4.09 -8.03 -9.48
N PHE A 38 3.05 -7.63 -10.21
CA PHE A 38 1.88 -8.44 -10.46
C PHE A 38 1.35 -8.21 -11.88
N ALA A 39 0.75 -9.25 -12.45
CA ALA A 39 -0.01 -9.24 -13.71
C ALA A 39 -1.51 -9.43 -13.43
N GLN A 40 -2.33 -9.43 -14.49
CA GLN A 40 -3.77 -9.66 -14.36
C GLN A 40 -4.10 -11.07 -13.83
N SER A 41 -3.29 -12.08 -14.19
CA SER A 41 -3.41 -13.44 -13.64
C SER A 41 -3.18 -13.45 -12.12
N ASP A 42 -2.15 -12.74 -11.64
CA ASP A 42 -1.88 -12.63 -10.21
C ASP A 42 -3.05 -11.98 -9.44
N ILE A 43 -3.66 -10.92 -9.98
CA ILE A 43 -4.86 -10.28 -9.41
C ILE A 43 -5.99 -11.30 -9.27
N HIS A 44 -6.20 -12.12 -10.30
CA HIS A 44 -7.21 -13.18 -10.27
C HIS A 44 -6.90 -14.22 -9.20
N SER A 45 -5.66 -14.70 -9.10
CA SER A 45 -5.24 -15.66 -8.07
C SER A 45 -5.44 -15.13 -6.64
N ILE A 46 -5.11 -13.86 -6.40
CA ILE A 46 -5.35 -13.17 -5.11
C ILE A 46 -6.86 -13.12 -4.83
N ALA A 47 -7.66 -12.77 -5.83
CA ALA A 47 -9.10 -12.69 -5.71
C ALA A 47 -9.75 -14.05 -5.40
N GLU A 48 -9.28 -15.12 -6.04
CA GLU A 48 -9.75 -16.50 -5.83
C GLU A 48 -9.34 -17.07 -4.47
N ALA A 49 -8.16 -16.70 -3.96
CA ALA A 49 -7.72 -17.06 -2.60
C ALA A 49 -8.51 -16.35 -1.48
N GLY A 50 -9.49 -15.51 -1.85
CA GLY A 50 -10.41 -14.88 -0.90
C GLY A 50 -9.78 -13.75 -0.10
N TYR A 51 -8.74 -13.09 -0.61
CA TYR A 51 -8.26 -11.84 -0.04
C TYR A 51 -9.27 -10.71 -0.25
N LEU A 52 -9.34 -9.78 0.70
CA LEU A 52 -10.11 -8.54 0.61
C LEU A 52 -9.40 -7.53 -0.32
N GLY A 53 -8.08 -7.52 -0.27
CA GLY A 53 -7.27 -6.58 -1.04
C GLY A 53 -5.80 -6.95 -1.05
N PHE A 54 -5.01 -6.14 -1.75
CA PHE A 54 -3.57 -6.26 -1.78
C PHE A 54 -2.89 -4.89 -1.74
N ARG A 55 -1.68 -4.85 -1.17
CA ARG A 55 -0.83 -3.66 -1.15
C ARG A 55 0.13 -3.68 -2.34
N SER A 56 0.09 -2.65 -3.18
CA SER A 56 1.10 -2.46 -4.24
C SER A 56 2.31 -1.67 -3.72
N VAL A 57 3.37 -1.58 -4.51
CA VAL A 57 4.56 -0.77 -4.18
C VAL A 57 4.53 0.60 -4.87
N GLU A 58 3.37 1.02 -5.36
CA GLU A 58 3.20 2.37 -5.92
C GLU A 58 3.46 3.39 -4.81
N LEU A 59 4.64 4.01 -4.81
CA LEU A 59 5.02 5.06 -3.87
C LEU A 59 4.42 6.44 -4.26
N LEU A 60 4.41 7.37 -3.30
CA LEU A 60 3.95 8.76 -3.47
C LEU A 60 2.45 8.89 -3.80
N GLN A 61 1.65 7.88 -3.49
CA GLN A 61 0.21 7.93 -3.68
C GLN A 61 -0.48 8.36 -2.38
N THR A 62 -1.50 9.22 -2.49
CA THR A 62 -2.39 9.60 -1.38
C THR A 62 -3.85 9.22 -1.64
N ARG A 63 -4.11 8.53 -2.75
CA ARG A 63 -5.46 8.15 -3.19
C ARG A 63 -6.02 7.02 -2.33
N SER A 64 -7.36 6.94 -2.29
CA SER A 64 -8.06 5.77 -1.74
C SER A 64 -7.72 4.47 -2.50
N PRO A 65 -7.92 3.30 -1.86
CA PRO A 65 -7.81 2.01 -2.53
C PRO A 65 -8.66 1.95 -3.80
N HIS A 66 -8.11 1.34 -4.84
CA HIS A 66 -8.80 1.18 -6.12
C HIS A 66 -9.47 -0.20 -6.19
N PRO A 67 -10.78 -0.26 -6.51
CA PRO A 67 -11.47 -1.54 -6.64
C PRO A 67 -11.14 -2.21 -7.98
N HIS A 68 -10.76 -3.48 -7.93
CA HIS A 68 -10.71 -4.39 -9.07
C HIS A 68 -11.94 -5.29 -9.05
N GLU A 69 -12.71 -5.34 -10.13
CA GLU A 69 -13.90 -6.20 -10.21
C GLU A 69 -13.52 -7.68 -10.18
N ARG A 70 -14.22 -8.45 -9.36
CA ARG A 70 -14.11 -9.90 -9.26
C ARG A 70 -15.44 -10.54 -9.64
N ASN A 71 -15.43 -11.33 -10.71
CA ASN A 71 -16.52 -12.27 -10.98
C ASN A 71 -16.35 -13.48 -10.07
N THR A 72 -17.25 -13.66 -9.11
CA THR A 72 -17.29 -14.92 -8.36
C THR A 72 -18.01 -15.99 -9.17
N LYS A 73 -17.61 -17.26 -8.98
CA LYS A 73 -18.30 -18.44 -9.56
C LYS A 73 -19.79 -18.54 -9.18
N LYS A 74 -20.27 -17.73 -8.24
CA LYS A 74 -21.68 -17.69 -7.77
C LYS A 74 -22.49 -16.50 -8.32
N GLY A 75 -21.99 -15.79 -9.35
CA GLY A 75 -22.72 -14.68 -9.97
C GLY A 75 -22.79 -13.41 -9.12
N GLN A 76 -22.10 -13.35 -7.97
CA GLN A 76 -21.93 -12.12 -7.19
C GLN A 76 -20.67 -11.39 -7.68
N THR A 77 -20.82 -10.14 -8.10
CA THR A 77 -19.70 -9.24 -8.35
C THR A 77 -19.16 -8.73 -7.02
N GLY A 78 -17.88 -9.01 -6.75
CA GLY A 78 -17.15 -8.49 -5.59
C GLY A 78 -16.04 -7.56 -6.02
N PHE A 79 -15.37 -6.92 -5.06
CA PHE A 79 -14.19 -6.10 -5.33
C PHE A 79 -12.97 -6.64 -4.59
N LEU A 80 -11.84 -6.70 -5.30
CA LEU A 80 -10.51 -6.82 -4.71
C LEU A 80 -9.87 -5.44 -4.65
N TRP A 81 -9.50 -4.98 -3.45
CA TRP A 81 -9.01 -3.60 -3.28
C TRP A 81 -7.50 -3.51 -3.42
N GLU A 82 -7.02 -2.76 -4.41
CA GLU A 82 -5.60 -2.39 -4.53
C GLU A 82 -5.30 -1.14 -3.71
N MET A 83 -4.46 -1.28 -2.71
CA MET A 83 -3.99 -0.16 -1.90
C MET A 83 -2.55 0.24 -2.29
N PRO A 84 -2.33 1.48 -2.74
CA PRO A 84 -0.98 1.97 -2.98
C PRO A 84 -0.30 2.42 -1.68
N THR A 85 0.95 2.86 -1.78
CA THR A 85 1.75 3.36 -0.65
C THR A 85 2.08 4.84 -0.78
N THR A 86 2.31 5.51 0.34
CA THR A 86 2.61 6.94 0.36
C THR A 86 4.09 7.18 0.56
N ALA A 87 4.64 6.68 1.67
CA ALA A 87 6.03 6.88 2.05
C ALA A 87 6.67 5.53 2.45
N GLN A 88 7.95 5.38 2.13
CA GLN A 88 8.78 4.29 2.64
C GLN A 88 9.76 4.90 3.65
N SER A 89 9.99 4.23 4.78
CA SER A 89 10.98 4.64 5.79
C SER A 89 12.41 4.35 5.32
N HIS A 90 12.78 4.90 4.16
CA HIS A 90 14.06 4.67 3.51
C HIS A 90 14.50 5.93 2.74
N PRO A 91 15.77 6.34 2.84
CA PRO A 91 16.31 7.53 2.18
C PRO A 91 16.60 7.24 0.71
N HIS A 92 15.56 7.09 -0.10
CA HIS A 92 15.78 6.80 -1.52
C HIS A 92 16.47 7.97 -2.24
N ARG A 93 17.38 7.63 -3.15
CA ARG A 93 17.93 8.59 -4.11
C ARG A 93 16.81 9.12 -5.02
N ARG A 94 16.90 10.38 -5.44
CA ARG A 94 15.90 11.03 -6.32
C ARG A 94 15.58 10.22 -7.60
N THR A 95 16.57 9.53 -8.14
CA THR A 95 16.43 8.68 -9.34
C THR A 95 15.53 7.46 -9.10
N ALA A 96 15.48 6.91 -7.89
CA ALA A 96 14.59 5.81 -7.54
C ALA A 96 13.11 6.27 -7.51
N TYR A 97 12.84 7.46 -6.95
CA TYR A 97 11.50 8.06 -7.00
C TYR A 97 11.05 8.37 -8.43
N LEU A 98 11.92 8.93 -9.26
CA LEU A 98 11.60 9.23 -10.66
C LEU A 98 11.31 7.94 -11.45
N ARG A 99 12.10 6.88 -11.25
CA ARG A 99 11.85 5.57 -11.87
C ARG A 99 10.50 4.98 -11.43
N ASN A 100 10.15 5.12 -10.14
CA ASN A 100 8.85 4.67 -9.65
C ASN A 100 7.69 5.44 -10.30
N ALA A 101 7.82 6.76 -10.45
CA ALA A 101 6.81 7.59 -11.11
C ALA A 101 6.62 7.25 -12.60
N MET A 102 7.72 6.94 -13.31
CA MET A 102 7.69 6.58 -14.74
C MET A 102 7.07 5.21 -15.00
N LYS A 103 7.17 4.25 -14.08
CA LYS A 103 6.70 2.86 -14.30
C LYS A 103 5.20 2.71 -14.56
N ARG A 104 4.36 3.71 -14.25
CA ARG A 104 2.88 3.62 -14.43
C ARG A 104 2.20 4.91 -14.93
N PHE A 105 2.93 5.86 -15.52
CA PHE A 105 2.38 7.11 -16.09
C PHE A 105 1.43 7.90 -15.16
N ARG A 106 1.68 7.92 -13.85
CA ARG A 106 0.84 8.69 -12.90
C ARG A 106 1.43 10.07 -12.67
N HIS A 107 0.93 11.06 -13.43
CA HIS A 107 1.39 12.46 -13.42
C HIS A 107 1.56 13.06 -12.02
N HIS A 108 0.71 12.69 -11.04
CA HIS A 108 0.79 13.24 -9.68
C HIS A 108 2.05 12.81 -8.90
N ALA A 109 2.41 11.52 -8.94
CA ALA A 109 3.64 11.03 -8.33
C ALA A 109 4.88 11.59 -9.02
N ALA A 110 4.82 11.78 -10.35
CA ALA A 110 5.87 12.43 -11.12
C ALA A 110 6.03 13.90 -10.73
N ILE A 111 4.93 14.66 -10.62
CA ILE A 111 4.96 16.07 -10.17
C ILE A 111 5.54 16.16 -8.77
N THR A 112 5.09 15.34 -7.82
CA THR A 112 5.60 15.33 -6.44
C THR A 112 7.09 14.97 -6.40
N ALA A 113 7.53 14.03 -7.23
CA ALA A 113 8.94 13.64 -7.38
C ALA A 113 9.80 14.66 -8.15
N LEU A 114 9.21 15.60 -8.90
CA LEU A 114 9.94 16.60 -9.68
C LEU A 114 9.98 17.96 -8.96
N THR A 115 8.98 18.31 -8.17
CA THR A 115 8.88 19.61 -7.49
C THR A 115 9.48 19.63 -6.09
N SER A 116 9.65 18.46 -5.45
CA SER A 116 10.19 18.41 -4.09
C SER A 116 11.73 18.46 -4.06
N ARG A 117 12.27 19.61 -3.67
CA ARG A 117 13.72 19.81 -3.43
C ARG A 117 14.29 18.88 -2.34
N LYS A 118 13.44 18.34 -1.46
CA LYS A 118 13.82 17.52 -0.29
C LYS A 118 13.60 16.02 -0.47
N ILE A 119 13.47 15.51 -1.69
CA ILE A 119 13.13 14.09 -1.94
C ILE A 119 14.06 13.06 -1.29
N SER A 120 15.33 13.40 -1.04
CA SER A 120 16.26 12.52 -0.32
C SER A 120 15.98 12.43 1.19
N ASP A 121 15.20 13.34 1.75
CA ASP A 121 14.76 13.39 3.14
C ASP A 121 13.31 12.90 3.22
N TRP A 122 13.16 11.59 3.46
CA TRP A 122 11.85 10.95 3.45
C TRP A 122 10.87 11.46 4.53
N PRO A 123 11.29 11.95 5.72
CA PRO A 123 10.41 12.61 6.68
C PRO A 123 9.75 13.89 6.14
N SER A 124 10.52 14.79 5.52
CA SER A 124 9.94 15.99 4.89
C SER A 124 8.94 15.61 3.77
N LEU A 125 9.22 14.53 3.03
CA LEU A 125 8.31 14.03 2.01
C LEU A 125 7.03 13.44 2.62
N ALA A 126 7.16 12.69 3.71
CA ALA A 126 6.03 12.16 4.47
C ALA A 126 5.14 13.30 4.99
N GLU A 127 5.72 14.34 5.59
CA GLU A 127 4.98 15.53 6.04
C GLU A 127 4.24 16.20 4.88
N HIS A 128 4.90 16.43 3.75
CA HIS A 128 4.28 17.04 2.58
C HIS A 128 3.08 16.23 2.06
N LEU A 129 3.22 14.90 2.00
CA LEU A 129 2.16 13.99 1.55
C LEU A 129 1.03 13.88 2.57
N LEU A 130 1.32 13.93 3.86
CA LEU A 130 0.31 14.00 4.91
C LEU A 130 -0.51 15.29 4.78
N GLN A 131 0.15 16.43 4.62
CA GLN A 131 -0.52 17.72 4.41
C GLN A 131 -1.42 17.72 3.17
N ARG A 132 -1.07 16.95 2.14
CA ARG A 132 -1.94 16.73 0.99
C ARG A 132 -3.19 15.93 1.36
N CYS A 133 -3.04 14.83 2.12
CA CYS A 133 -4.18 14.05 2.62
C CYS A 133 -5.11 14.90 3.50
N LEU A 134 -4.55 15.76 4.36
CA LEU A 134 -5.35 16.65 5.22
C LEU A 134 -6.17 17.66 4.40
N ARG A 135 -5.61 18.20 3.31
CA ARG A 135 -6.32 19.18 2.46
C ARG A 135 -7.36 18.57 1.52
N HIS A 136 -7.11 17.37 1.00
CA HIS A 136 -7.91 16.80 -0.10
C HIS A 136 -8.61 15.48 0.27
N GLY A 137 -8.42 14.99 1.48
CA GLY A 137 -8.77 13.62 1.86
C GLY A 137 -7.84 12.59 1.19
N GLY A 138 -7.99 11.33 1.62
CA GLY A 138 -7.23 10.21 1.06
C GLY A 138 -6.68 9.27 2.13
N VAL A 139 -5.68 8.49 1.74
CA VAL A 139 -4.99 7.53 2.60
C VAL A 139 -3.50 7.85 2.61
N PHE A 140 -2.95 8.04 3.81
CA PHE A 140 -1.50 8.09 4.03
C PHE A 140 -1.03 6.72 4.50
N HIS A 141 -0.21 6.04 3.71
CA HIS A 141 0.32 4.70 3.98
C HIS A 141 1.84 4.75 4.12
N LEU A 142 2.34 4.55 5.34
CA LEU A 142 3.75 4.38 5.65
C LEU A 142 4.12 2.89 5.67
N TRP A 143 5.22 2.51 5.03
CA TRP A 143 5.76 1.15 5.09
C TRP A 143 7.29 1.17 5.14
N GLY A 144 7.89 0.03 5.47
CA GLY A 144 9.34 -0.11 5.49
C GLY A 144 9.77 -1.51 5.89
N HIS A 145 11.05 -1.81 5.70
CA HIS A 145 11.67 -3.02 6.19
C HIS A 145 12.58 -2.70 7.36
N SER A 146 12.43 -3.42 8.48
CA SER A 146 13.24 -3.18 9.68
C SER A 146 14.75 -3.25 9.41
N TRP A 147 15.20 -4.19 8.56
CA TRP A 147 16.60 -4.31 8.18
C TRP A 147 17.11 -3.12 7.36
N GLU A 148 16.27 -2.50 6.51
CA GLU A 148 16.63 -1.28 5.77
C GLU A 148 16.73 -0.08 6.70
N ILE A 149 15.83 0.00 7.69
CA ILE A 149 15.84 1.09 8.69
C ILE A 149 17.12 1.01 9.52
N GLU A 150 17.49 -0.19 9.97
CA GLU A 150 18.72 -0.44 10.71
C GLU A 150 19.95 -0.09 9.88
N GLN A 151 20.04 -0.63 8.66
CA GLN A 151 21.20 -0.44 7.78
C GLN A 151 21.44 1.03 7.42
N GLU A 152 20.37 1.80 7.23
CA GLU A 152 20.45 3.20 6.80
C GLU A 152 20.37 4.19 7.98
N ASP A 153 20.40 3.72 9.23
CA ASP A 153 20.31 4.53 10.46
C ASP A 153 19.08 5.47 10.48
N GLN A 154 17.90 4.89 10.24
CA GLN A 154 16.65 5.65 10.04
C GLN A 154 15.65 5.55 11.19
N TRP A 155 16.01 4.97 12.33
CA TRP A 155 15.09 4.82 13.47
C TRP A 155 14.62 6.18 14.00
N ASP A 156 15.52 7.14 14.17
CA ASP A 156 15.19 8.51 14.59
C ASP A 156 14.26 9.22 13.59
N ALA A 157 14.47 8.99 12.30
CA ALA A 157 13.63 9.53 11.24
C ALA A 157 12.22 8.92 11.29
N LEU A 158 12.14 7.61 11.55
CA LEU A 158 10.86 6.90 11.72
C LEU A 158 10.11 7.41 12.94
N GLU A 159 10.78 7.57 14.07
CA GLU A 159 10.19 8.10 15.30
C GLU A 159 9.60 9.50 15.08
N LYS A 160 10.35 10.41 14.42
CA LYS A 160 9.86 11.76 14.10
C LYS A 160 8.58 11.73 13.27
N VAL A 161 8.51 10.86 12.25
CA VAL A 161 7.31 10.73 11.41
C VAL A 161 6.14 10.13 12.19
N LEU A 162 6.38 9.11 13.01
CA LEU A 162 5.35 8.51 13.85
C LEU A 162 4.82 9.49 14.90
N ALA A 163 5.69 10.31 15.51
CA ALA A 163 5.29 11.35 16.45
C ALA A 163 4.40 12.41 15.78
N MET A 164 4.78 12.88 14.58
CA MET A 164 3.96 13.79 13.78
C MET A 164 2.58 13.18 13.46
N LEU A 165 2.53 11.93 13.00
CA LEU A 165 1.25 11.24 12.74
C LEU A 165 0.43 11.08 14.03
N GLY A 166 1.08 10.75 15.15
CA GLY A 166 0.46 10.60 16.45
C GLY A 166 -0.24 11.88 16.93
N GLN A 167 0.33 13.05 16.68
CA GLN A 167 -0.31 14.34 17.00
C GLN A 167 -1.63 14.51 16.23
N HIS A 168 -1.65 14.13 14.96
CA HIS A 168 -2.85 14.19 14.12
C HIS A 168 -3.90 13.13 14.49
N VAL A 169 -3.48 11.97 15.01
CA VAL A 169 -4.40 10.98 15.57
C VAL A 169 -5.02 11.51 16.87
N ALA A 170 -4.19 12.04 17.77
CA ALA A 170 -4.62 12.53 19.08
C ALA A 170 -5.62 13.70 18.99
N ASN A 171 -5.45 14.58 18.00
CA ASN A 171 -6.38 15.69 17.76
C ASN A 171 -7.57 15.32 16.86
N GLY A 172 -7.70 14.06 16.45
CA GLY A 172 -8.83 13.54 15.67
C GLY A 172 -8.84 13.95 14.19
N THR A 173 -7.78 14.57 13.68
CA THR A 173 -7.70 14.99 12.26
C THR A 173 -7.45 13.82 11.31
N ILE A 174 -6.81 12.74 11.78
CA ILE A 174 -6.65 11.49 11.02
C ILE A 174 -7.07 10.27 11.84
N ALA A 175 -7.52 9.22 11.17
CA ALA A 175 -7.79 7.93 11.78
C ALA A 175 -6.65 6.95 11.48
N ALA A 176 -6.04 6.38 12.52
CA ALA A 176 -5.07 5.30 12.38
C ALA A 176 -5.80 3.96 12.09
N MET A 177 -5.35 3.24 11.06
CA MET A 177 -5.99 2.01 10.58
C MET A 177 -4.92 1.04 10.07
N ASN A 178 -5.20 -0.26 10.18
CA ASN A 178 -4.43 -1.27 9.46
C ASN A 178 -4.90 -1.37 7.99
N ASN A 179 -4.18 -2.13 7.18
CA ASN A 179 -4.46 -2.29 5.75
C ASN A 179 -5.88 -2.82 5.46
N SER A 180 -6.37 -3.79 6.23
CA SER A 180 -7.71 -4.35 6.03
C SER A 180 -8.82 -3.40 6.42
N ASP A 181 -8.67 -2.66 7.53
CA ASP A 181 -9.69 -1.72 8.01
C ASP A 181 -9.92 -0.62 6.98
N VAL A 182 -8.85 -0.15 6.32
CA VAL A 182 -8.94 0.81 5.21
C VAL A 182 -9.78 0.21 4.08
N CYS A 183 -9.46 -0.98 3.59
CA CYS A 183 -10.21 -1.63 2.52
C CYS A 183 -11.68 -1.88 2.89
N GLN A 184 -11.97 -2.31 4.12
CA GLN A 184 -13.33 -2.51 4.62
C GLN A 184 -14.14 -1.20 4.65
N ARG A 185 -13.52 -0.11 5.11
CA ARG A 185 -14.16 1.21 5.15
C ARG A 185 -14.57 1.67 3.74
N PHE A 186 -13.69 1.53 2.76
CA PHE A 186 -14.00 1.92 1.37
C PHE A 186 -15.02 0.97 0.71
N ALA A 187 -14.99 -0.32 1.04
CA ALA A 187 -16.02 -1.27 0.63
C ALA A 187 -17.41 -0.88 1.15
N ALA A 188 -17.51 -0.54 2.44
CA ALA A 188 -18.76 -0.12 3.06
C ALA A 188 -19.28 1.22 2.50
N GLN A 189 -18.38 2.15 2.14
CA GLN A 189 -18.76 3.42 1.50
C GLN A 189 -19.33 3.19 0.10
N ARG A 190 -18.69 2.34 -0.71
CA ARG A 190 -19.14 2.02 -2.07
C ARG A 190 -20.46 1.25 -2.11
N ALA A 191 -20.73 0.41 -1.12
CA ALA A 191 -22.01 -0.30 -1.03
C ALA A 191 -23.21 0.62 -0.71
N LYS A 192 -22.96 1.84 -0.24
CA LYS A 192 -23.97 2.84 0.10
C LYS A 192 -24.21 3.90 -0.98
N SER A 193 -23.35 3.95 -2.01
CA SER A 193 -23.44 4.87 -3.14
C SER A 193 -24.18 4.24 -4.31
#